data_AF-A0A968QGM6-F1
#
_entry.id   AF-A0A968QGM6-F1
#
_cell.length_a   1.000
_cell.length_b   1.000
_cell.length_c   1.000
_cell.angle_alpha   90.00
_cell.angle_beta   90.00
_cell.angle_gamma   90.00
#
_symmetry.space_group_name_H-M   'P 1'
#
loop_
_entity.id
_entity.type
_entity.pdbx_description
1 polymer ?
#
loop_
_entity_poly.entity_id
_entity_poly.type
_entity_poly.pdbx_seq_one_letter_code
_entity_poly.pdbx_strand_id
1 'polypeptide(L)'
;LYRQRFALGWGAVGTVLLLMVVIRPINIWLCTRTSDLNWRQKAFLSWVAPRGIVSASVASLFAILLTERGISGGDAIKALVFLTIIMTVLVQGLTARFVARWLGLTKADAVGAVIVGCSPLSLLMARLIQDYGDPVVLIDTNEAAREDAAKEGISVLISSALDHDALEQAGLSKAGTFLALTKNGEVNAVVAQRALEEFQPPRVIAVMPTDKAMDDLLGQGQLKEAKIPKLSLKKWNTYITDGEVRLGETWLRESDTELQQAHLAALIRSGEMVPLLVEREGILQVAIGRESWRVGDRIIYLLHDAKPKLLKRLAGGIQTTKLTLETLPAVEEIPLAAAAPAQAPPEPLPSSESAPTPTVLPELPSSNGQTAALPEGNQAENLPIPPTPSQS
;
A
#
# COMPACT_ATOMS: atom_id res chain seq x y z
N LEU A 1 -16.63 -14.81 64.25
CA LEU A 1 -17.25 -14.63 62.91
C LEU A 1 -16.48 -13.68 61.96
N TYR A 2 -15.55 -12.83 62.41
CA TYR A 2 -14.77 -11.95 61.50
C TYR A 2 -13.42 -12.52 60.99
N ARG A 3 -12.88 -13.58 61.62
CA ARG A 3 -11.53 -14.11 61.31
C ARG A 3 -11.47 -15.17 60.20
N GLN A 4 -12.61 -15.60 59.67
CA GLN A 4 -12.69 -16.72 58.73
C GLN A 4 -12.83 -16.31 57.25
N ARG A 5 -12.96 -15.00 56.95
CA ARG A 5 -13.02 -14.46 55.58
C ARG A 5 -11.64 -14.25 54.92
N PHE A 6 -10.53 -14.40 55.66
CA PHE A 6 -9.19 -14.07 55.17
C PHE A 6 -8.21 -15.25 55.03
N ALA A 7 -8.58 -16.48 55.39
CA ALA A 7 -7.67 -17.63 55.30
C ALA A 7 -7.43 -18.13 53.85
N LEU A 8 -8.27 -17.73 52.88
CA LEU A 8 -8.05 -17.97 51.44
C LEU A 8 -7.61 -16.69 50.69
N GLY A 9 -7.57 -15.53 51.36
CA GLY A 9 -7.78 -14.21 50.75
C GLY A 9 -6.65 -13.64 49.88
N TRP A 10 -5.44 -14.20 49.95
CA TRP A 10 -4.29 -13.76 49.12
C TRP A 10 -3.60 -14.91 48.39
N GLY A 11 -3.53 -16.09 49.00
CA GLY A 11 -2.94 -17.28 48.37
C GLY A 11 -3.73 -17.74 47.14
N ALA A 12 -5.06 -17.72 47.20
CA ALA A 12 -5.90 -18.09 46.05
C ALA A 12 -5.75 -17.09 44.89
N VAL A 13 -5.70 -15.79 45.19
CA VAL A 13 -5.46 -14.73 44.20
C VAL A 13 -4.07 -14.89 43.58
N GLY A 14 -3.04 -15.15 44.40
CA GLY A 14 -1.68 -15.41 43.93
C GLY A 14 -1.58 -16.62 43.01
N THR A 15 -2.24 -17.73 43.35
CA THR A 15 -2.28 -18.94 42.50
C THR A 15 -2.95 -18.67 41.16
N VAL A 16 -4.07 -17.92 41.15
CA VAL A 16 -4.75 -17.53 39.90
C VAL A 16 -3.85 -16.63 39.04
N LEU A 17 -3.16 -15.67 39.66
CA LEU A 17 -2.22 -14.78 38.98
C LEU A 17 -1.03 -15.54 38.39
N LEU A 18 -0.46 -16.49 39.14
CA LEU A 18 0.63 -17.35 38.67
C LEU A 18 0.19 -18.22 37.49
N LEU A 19 -0.98 -18.85 37.59
CA LEU A 19 -1.56 -19.64 36.50
C LEU A 19 -1.78 -18.78 35.25
N MET A 20 -2.24 -17.54 35.44
CA MET A 20 -2.57 -16.63 34.36
C MET A 20 -1.35 -15.98 33.69
N VAL A 21 -0.33 -15.59 34.46
CA VAL A 21 0.83 -14.84 33.97
C VAL A 21 2.00 -15.75 33.58
N VAL A 22 2.12 -16.94 34.16
CA VAL A 22 3.26 -17.83 33.93
C VAL A 22 2.85 -19.08 33.17
N ILE A 23 1.87 -19.83 33.69
CA ILE A 23 1.53 -21.14 33.13
C ILE A 23 0.83 -21.01 31.77
N ARG A 24 -0.04 -20.00 31.59
CA ARG A 24 -0.73 -19.75 30.31
C ARG A 24 0.21 -19.38 29.15
N PRO A 25 1.11 -18.38 29.29
CA PRO A 25 2.04 -18.08 28.21
C PRO A 25 2.93 -19.25 27.84
N ILE A 26 3.39 -20.03 28.84
CA ILE A 26 4.22 -21.22 28.61
C ILE A 26 3.45 -22.26 27.78
N ASN A 27 2.21 -22.58 28.14
CA ASN A 27 1.41 -23.54 27.38
C ASN A 27 1.20 -23.12 25.92
N ILE A 28 0.88 -21.84 25.69
CA ILE A 28 0.66 -21.33 24.33
C ILE A 28 1.97 -21.30 23.54
N TRP A 29 3.08 -20.92 24.17
CA TRP A 29 4.41 -20.96 23.54
C TRP A 29 4.85 -22.38 23.19
N LEU A 30 4.53 -23.37 24.02
CA LEU A 30 4.83 -24.78 23.73
C LEU A 30 3.96 -25.29 22.58
N CYS A 31 2.66 -24.98 22.57
CA CYS A 31 1.74 -25.44 21.54
C CYS A 31 1.94 -24.72 20.18
N THR A 32 2.44 -23.48 20.18
CA THR A 32 2.67 -22.67 18.97
C THR A 32 4.12 -22.67 18.49
N ARG A 33 4.93 -23.63 18.95
CA ARG A 33 6.37 -23.70 18.65
C ARG A 33 6.66 -24.00 17.18
N THR A 34 5.74 -24.67 16.49
CA THR A 34 5.78 -25.01 15.06
C THR A 34 4.88 -24.13 14.19
N SER A 35 4.32 -23.05 14.73
CA SER A 35 3.42 -22.16 13.98
C SER A 35 4.15 -20.90 13.50
N ASP A 36 3.74 -20.37 12.35
CA ASP A 36 4.28 -19.15 11.71
C ASP A 36 3.93 -17.83 12.43
N LEU A 37 3.55 -17.90 13.71
CA LEU A 37 3.09 -16.76 14.49
C LEU A 37 4.26 -15.96 15.09
N ASN A 38 4.23 -14.64 14.87
CA ASN A 38 5.18 -13.69 15.45
C ASN A 38 5.02 -13.62 16.98
N TRP A 39 6.08 -13.26 17.72
CA TRP A 39 6.08 -13.19 19.19
C TRP A 39 4.98 -12.29 19.75
N ARG A 40 4.63 -11.23 19.01
CA ARG A 40 3.54 -10.30 19.34
C ARG A 40 2.18 -11.00 19.29
N GLN A 41 1.93 -11.81 18.26
CA GLN A 41 0.70 -12.61 18.12
C GLN A 41 0.61 -13.67 19.21
N LYS A 42 1.72 -14.33 19.56
CA LYS A 42 1.80 -15.29 20.67
C LYS A 42 1.49 -14.62 22.02
N ALA A 43 1.98 -13.40 22.25
CA ALA A 43 1.68 -12.62 23.45
C ALA A 43 0.20 -12.22 23.52
N PHE A 44 -0.39 -11.81 22.40
CA PHE A 44 -1.82 -11.49 22.32
C PHE A 44 -2.71 -12.72 22.57
N LEU A 45 -2.38 -13.86 21.96
CA LEU A 45 -3.10 -15.12 22.16
C LEU A 45 -3.01 -15.58 23.61
N SER A 46 -1.87 -15.35 24.26
CA SER A 46 -1.65 -15.60 25.69
C SER A 46 -2.46 -14.68 26.60
N TRP A 47 -2.71 -13.44 26.17
CA TRP A 47 -3.52 -12.47 26.88
C TRP A 47 -5.02 -12.76 26.79
N VAL A 48 -5.51 -13.09 25.59
CA VAL A 48 -6.95 -13.33 25.34
C VAL A 48 -7.39 -14.69 25.86
N ALA A 49 -6.59 -15.74 25.61
CA ALA A 49 -6.78 -17.12 26.08
C ALA A 49 -8.26 -17.52 26.28
N PRO A 50 -8.99 -17.89 25.20
CA PRO A 50 -10.42 -18.20 25.29
C PRO A 50 -10.64 -19.34 26.28
N ARG A 51 -11.43 -19.09 27.33
CA ARG A 51 -11.76 -20.13 28.31
C ARG A 51 -12.82 -21.03 27.73
N GLY A 52 -12.49 -22.31 27.60
CA GLY A 52 -13.42 -23.31 27.13
C GLY A 52 -14.59 -23.51 28.09
N ILE A 53 -15.75 -23.82 27.51
CA ILE A 53 -16.97 -24.29 28.19
C ILE A 53 -16.64 -25.38 29.22
N VAL A 54 -15.61 -26.20 28.94
CA VAL A 54 -15.11 -27.29 29.80
C VAL A 54 -14.78 -26.85 31.23
N SER A 55 -14.17 -25.67 31.44
CA SER A 55 -13.81 -25.22 32.79
C SER A 55 -15.04 -24.91 33.64
N ALA A 56 -16.09 -24.37 33.02
CA ALA A 56 -17.37 -24.11 33.70
C ALA A 56 -18.11 -25.42 34.02
N SER A 57 -18.06 -26.40 33.11
CA SER A 57 -18.65 -27.72 33.30
C SER A 57 -18.01 -28.48 34.46
N VAL A 58 -16.67 -28.54 34.51
CA VAL A 58 -15.94 -29.23 35.59
C VAL A 58 -16.18 -28.57 36.95
N ALA A 59 -16.16 -27.23 37.01
CA ALA A 59 -16.47 -26.51 38.24
C ALA A 59 -17.91 -26.73 38.72
N SER A 60 -18.88 -26.76 37.80
CA SER A 60 -20.27 -27.07 38.11
C SER A 60 -20.43 -28.49 38.64
N LEU A 61 -19.74 -29.47 38.03
CA LEU A 61 -19.76 -30.85 38.47
C LEU A 61 -19.19 -31.01 39.88
N PHE A 62 -18.03 -30.40 40.15
CA PHE A 62 -17.43 -30.41 41.49
C PHE A 62 -18.31 -29.73 42.55
N ALA A 63 -18.97 -28.63 42.18
CA ALA A 63 -19.90 -27.95 43.07
C ALA A 63 -21.11 -28.85 43.44
N ILE A 64 -21.68 -29.56 42.46
CA ILE A 64 -22.79 -30.50 42.69
C ILE A 64 -22.34 -31.66 43.59
N LEU A 65 -21.17 -32.25 43.30
CA LEU A 65 -20.61 -33.35 44.10
C LEU A 65 -20.33 -32.95 45.56
N LEU A 66 -19.93 -31.70 45.81
CA LEU A 66 -19.72 -31.18 47.17
C LEU A 66 -21.04 -30.99 47.91
N THR A 67 -22.07 -30.50 47.23
CA THR A 67 -23.42 -30.37 47.80
C THR A 67 -24.01 -31.73 48.15
N GLU A 68 -23.87 -32.73 47.26
CA GLU A 68 -24.35 -34.11 47.50
C GLU A 68 -23.66 -34.80 48.68
N ARG A 69 -22.39 -34.47 48.95
CA ARG A 69 -21.64 -34.98 50.11
C ARG A 69 -21.90 -34.23 51.41
N GLY A 70 -22.90 -33.34 51.44
CA GLY A 70 -23.32 -32.61 52.64
C GLY A 70 -22.38 -31.47 53.05
N ILE A 71 -21.45 -31.06 52.18
CA ILE A 71 -20.55 -29.93 52.45
C ILE A 71 -21.31 -28.65 52.07
N SER A 72 -21.72 -27.89 53.08
CA SER A 72 -22.39 -26.60 52.88
C SER A 72 -21.46 -25.62 52.15
N GLY A 73 -21.79 -25.26 50.91
CA GLY A 73 -21.02 -24.28 50.12
C GLY A 73 -20.89 -24.58 48.62
N GLY A 74 -21.34 -25.73 48.12
CA GLY A 74 -21.25 -26.09 46.71
C GLY A 74 -21.90 -25.05 45.77
N ASP A 75 -23.10 -24.57 46.10
CA ASP A 75 -23.77 -23.53 45.30
C ASP A 75 -23.04 -22.18 45.31
N ALA A 76 -22.41 -21.83 46.43
CA ALA A 76 -21.59 -20.62 46.53
C ALA A 76 -20.32 -20.72 45.68
N ILE A 77 -19.69 -21.91 45.65
CA ILE A 77 -18.52 -22.19 44.79
C ILE A 77 -18.93 -22.11 43.31
N LYS A 78 -20.08 -22.71 42.95
CA LYS A 78 -20.62 -22.63 41.59
C LYS A 78 -20.83 -21.17 41.17
N ALA A 79 -21.54 -20.39 41.99
CA ALA A 79 -21.81 -18.98 41.72
C ALA A 79 -20.52 -18.16 41.59
N LEU A 80 -19.55 -18.38 42.47
CA LEU A 80 -18.26 -17.69 42.45
C LEU A 80 -17.45 -17.99 41.19
N VAL A 81 -17.42 -19.25 40.74
CA VAL A 81 -16.71 -19.64 39.51
C VAL A 81 -17.36 -19.01 38.27
N PHE A 82 -18.69 -19.09 38.15
CA PHE A 82 -19.39 -18.46 37.03
C PHE A 82 -19.17 -16.94 37.00
N LEU A 83 -19.29 -16.27 38.15
CA LEU A 83 -19.03 -14.84 38.25
C LEU A 83 -17.59 -14.49 37.85
N THR A 84 -16.61 -15.29 38.30
CA THR A 84 -15.20 -15.10 37.96
C THR A 84 -14.96 -15.29 36.46
N ILE A 85 -15.58 -16.30 35.84
CA ILE A 85 -15.48 -16.52 34.38
C ILE A 85 -16.06 -15.33 33.63
N ILE A 86 -17.29 -14.90 33.95
CA ILE A 86 -17.95 -13.77 33.30
C ILE A 86 -17.10 -12.50 33.43
N MET A 87 -16.65 -12.16 34.64
CA MET A 87 -15.82 -10.97 34.87
C MET A 87 -14.53 -11.02 34.07
N THR A 88 -13.81 -12.14 34.09
CA THR A 88 -12.55 -12.25 33.34
C THR A 88 -12.75 -12.23 31.83
N VAL A 89 -13.81 -12.86 31.31
CA VAL A 89 -14.12 -12.84 29.86
C VAL A 89 -14.51 -11.43 29.42
N LEU A 90 -15.31 -10.70 30.20
CA LEU A 90 -15.67 -9.33 29.89
C LEU A 90 -14.44 -8.41 29.90
N VAL A 91 -13.63 -8.46 30.97
CA VAL A 91 -12.42 -7.62 31.09
C VAL A 91 -11.42 -7.95 29.98
N GLN A 92 -11.14 -9.23 29.73
CA GLN A 92 -10.21 -9.65 28.69
C GLN A 92 -10.77 -9.36 27.29
N GLY A 93 -12.07 -9.49 27.06
CA GLY A 93 -12.73 -9.18 25.79
C GLY A 93 -12.70 -7.69 25.46
N LEU A 94 -13.02 -6.82 26.43
CA LEU A 94 -12.95 -5.36 26.26
C LEU A 94 -11.51 -4.87 26.07
N THR A 95 -10.55 -5.46 26.80
CA THR A 95 -9.13 -5.08 26.70
C THR A 95 -8.41 -5.70 25.50
N ALA A 96 -8.95 -6.75 24.88
CA ALA A 96 -8.32 -7.43 23.74
C ALA A 96 -8.02 -6.46 22.60
N ARG A 97 -9.00 -5.64 22.19
CA ARG A 97 -8.79 -4.68 21.09
C ARG A 97 -7.76 -3.59 21.43
N PHE A 98 -7.63 -3.22 22.71
CA PHE A 98 -6.59 -2.29 23.15
C PHE A 98 -5.21 -2.94 23.13
N VAL A 99 -5.08 -4.16 23.65
CA VAL A 99 -3.82 -4.91 23.68
C VAL A 99 -3.37 -5.30 22.27
N ALA A 100 -4.29 -5.67 21.38
CA ALA A 100 -3.99 -5.92 19.97
C ALA A 100 -3.40 -4.68 19.28
N ARG A 101 -3.98 -3.49 19.52
CA ARG A 101 -3.47 -2.22 18.99
C ARG A 101 -2.10 -1.89 19.57
N TRP A 102 -1.91 -2.05 20.87
CA TRP A 102 -0.62 -1.81 21.54
C TRP A 102 0.49 -2.73 21.02
N LEU A 103 0.16 -4.00 20.74
CA LEU A 103 1.07 -4.96 20.13
C LEU A 103 1.21 -4.76 18.61
N GLY A 104 0.50 -3.81 18.00
CA GLY A 104 0.56 -3.54 16.56
C GLY A 104 0.00 -4.68 15.68
N LEU A 105 -0.94 -5.46 16.21
CA LEU A 105 -1.52 -6.63 15.54
C LEU A 105 -2.80 -6.32 14.74
N THR A 106 -3.33 -5.10 14.86
CA THR A 106 -4.59 -4.67 14.23
C THR A 106 -4.47 -4.32 12.75
N LYS A 107 -3.48 -4.87 12.04
CA LYS A 107 -3.37 -4.78 10.57
C LYS A 107 -3.94 -6.01 9.85
N ALA A 108 -4.44 -7.01 10.58
CA ALA A 108 -4.83 -8.31 10.03
C ALA A 108 -6.33 -8.49 9.75
N ASP A 109 -7.18 -7.47 9.99
CA ASP A 109 -8.62 -7.57 9.73
C ASP A 109 -9.05 -6.98 8.38
N ALA A 110 -8.16 -6.20 7.73
CA ALA A 110 -8.46 -5.52 6.49
C ALA A 110 -7.91 -6.34 5.31
N VAL A 111 -8.80 -7.02 4.59
CA VAL A 111 -8.48 -7.98 3.53
C VAL A 111 -9.22 -7.57 2.26
N GLY A 112 -8.60 -7.76 1.10
CA GLY A 112 -9.21 -7.44 -0.18
C GLY A 112 -9.13 -5.97 -0.60
N ALA A 113 -9.81 -5.68 -1.70
CA ALA A 113 -9.79 -4.36 -2.34
C ALA A 113 -11.16 -3.89 -2.81
N VAL A 114 -11.40 -2.58 -2.70
CA VAL A 114 -12.49 -1.89 -3.40
C VAL A 114 -11.89 -1.04 -4.50
N ILE A 115 -12.34 -1.24 -5.74
CA ILE A 115 -11.82 -0.57 -6.92
C ILE A 115 -12.94 0.26 -7.56
N VAL A 116 -12.72 1.56 -7.74
CA VAL A 116 -13.67 2.46 -8.42
C VAL A 116 -13.27 2.63 -9.88
N GLY A 117 -14.22 2.39 -10.77
CA GLY A 117 -14.04 2.40 -12.22
C GLY A 117 -13.80 0.99 -12.76
N CYS A 118 -14.69 0.52 -13.62
CA CYS A 118 -14.58 -0.72 -14.36
C CYS A 118 -13.92 -0.44 -15.71
N SER A 119 -12.72 -0.98 -15.90
CA SER A 119 -11.92 -0.86 -17.12
C SER A 119 -11.09 -2.12 -17.32
N PRO A 120 -10.53 -2.38 -18.52
CA PRO A 120 -9.66 -3.53 -18.75
C PRO A 120 -8.53 -3.68 -17.70
N LEU A 121 -7.89 -2.57 -17.32
CA LEU A 121 -6.88 -2.56 -16.26
C LEU A 121 -7.49 -2.88 -14.88
N SER A 122 -8.64 -2.29 -14.54
CA SER A 122 -9.31 -2.54 -13.26
C SER A 122 -9.72 -4.01 -13.12
N LEU A 123 -10.24 -4.61 -14.19
CA LEU A 123 -10.64 -6.02 -14.25
C LEU A 123 -9.42 -6.94 -14.13
N LEU A 124 -8.33 -6.64 -14.84
CA LEU A 124 -7.07 -7.37 -14.70
C LEU A 124 -6.57 -7.34 -13.26
N MET A 125 -6.58 -6.17 -12.61
CA MET A 125 -6.15 -6.04 -11.22
C MET A 125 -7.07 -6.79 -10.26
N ALA A 126 -8.39 -6.66 -10.41
CA ALA A 126 -9.35 -7.36 -9.59
C ALA A 126 -9.18 -8.88 -9.70
N ARG A 127 -8.97 -9.39 -10.92
CA ARG A 127 -8.68 -10.80 -11.15
C ARG A 127 -7.38 -11.24 -10.50
N LEU A 128 -6.29 -10.48 -10.66
CA LEU A 128 -5.02 -10.82 -10.02
C LEU A 128 -5.14 -10.87 -8.49
N ILE A 129 -5.87 -9.95 -7.88
CA ILE A 129 -6.08 -9.96 -6.43
C ILE A 129 -6.94 -11.17 -6.01
N GLN A 130 -8.00 -11.49 -6.77
CA GLN A 130 -8.82 -12.69 -6.53
C GLN A 130 -8.06 -14.00 -6.70
N ASP A 131 -7.17 -14.10 -7.70
CA ASP A 131 -6.32 -15.27 -7.95
C ASP A 131 -5.38 -15.55 -6.77
N TYR A 132 -5.04 -14.51 -5.98
CA TYR A 132 -4.26 -14.62 -4.75
C TYR A 132 -5.12 -14.87 -3.49
N GLY A 133 -6.44 -14.99 -3.65
CA GLY A 133 -7.39 -15.37 -2.59
C GLY A 133 -8.05 -14.19 -1.88
N ASP A 134 -7.79 -12.96 -2.30
CA ASP A 134 -8.33 -11.76 -1.67
C ASP A 134 -9.64 -11.31 -2.35
N PRO A 135 -10.69 -10.93 -1.59
CA PRO A 135 -11.95 -10.47 -2.16
C PRO A 135 -11.79 -9.11 -2.83
N VAL A 136 -12.45 -8.92 -3.98
CA VAL A 136 -12.47 -7.64 -4.68
C VAL A 136 -13.89 -7.29 -5.12
N VAL A 137 -14.25 -6.02 -4.92
CA VAL A 137 -15.50 -5.44 -5.41
C VAL A 137 -15.18 -4.20 -6.25
N LEU A 138 -15.75 -4.15 -7.46
CA LEU A 138 -15.71 -2.97 -8.33
C LEU A 138 -16.93 -2.06 -8.06
N ILE A 139 -16.77 -0.75 -8.21
CA ILE A 139 -17.88 0.21 -8.24
C ILE A 139 -17.79 0.99 -9.55
N ASP A 140 -18.87 1.03 -10.32
CA ASP A 140 -18.96 1.86 -11.52
C ASP A 140 -20.40 2.37 -11.71
N THR A 141 -20.57 3.52 -12.36
CA THR A 141 -21.90 4.07 -12.67
C THR A 141 -22.49 3.49 -13.96
N ASN A 142 -21.67 2.91 -14.83
CA ASN A 142 -22.07 2.40 -16.14
C ASN A 142 -22.59 0.96 -16.04
N GLU A 143 -23.82 0.74 -16.47
CA GLU A 143 -24.42 -0.60 -16.47
C GLU A 143 -23.64 -1.64 -17.29
N ALA A 144 -22.93 -1.22 -18.35
CA ALA A 144 -22.10 -2.12 -19.16
C ALA A 144 -21.00 -2.80 -18.33
N ALA A 145 -20.55 -2.17 -17.24
CA ALA A 145 -19.57 -2.74 -16.32
C ALA A 145 -20.03 -4.07 -15.71
N ARG A 146 -21.36 -4.27 -15.58
CA ARG A 146 -21.95 -5.51 -15.06
C ARG A 146 -21.63 -6.70 -15.95
N GLU A 147 -21.75 -6.53 -17.25
CA GLU A 147 -21.49 -7.60 -18.21
C GLU A 147 -19.99 -7.93 -18.26
N ASP A 148 -19.14 -6.91 -18.30
CA ASP A 148 -17.69 -7.08 -18.36
C ASP A 148 -17.12 -7.74 -17.10
N ALA A 149 -17.59 -7.33 -15.91
CA ALA A 149 -17.16 -7.93 -14.65
C ALA A 149 -17.69 -9.37 -14.50
N ALA A 150 -18.92 -9.65 -14.96
CA ALA A 150 -19.49 -11.00 -14.90
C ALA A 150 -18.71 -12.02 -15.73
N LYS A 151 -18.15 -11.61 -16.89
CA LYS A 151 -17.30 -12.47 -17.74
C LYS A 151 -16.05 -12.98 -17.01
N GLU A 152 -15.52 -12.18 -16.10
CA GLU A 152 -14.33 -12.51 -15.29
C GLU A 152 -14.70 -13.03 -13.89
N GLY A 153 -15.99 -13.16 -13.55
CA GLY A 153 -16.43 -13.58 -12.21
C GLY A 153 -16.22 -12.55 -11.10
N ILE A 154 -16.06 -11.27 -11.47
CA ILE A 154 -15.79 -10.18 -10.52
C ILE A 154 -17.11 -9.53 -10.08
N SER A 155 -17.25 -9.27 -8.79
CA SER A 155 -18.41 -8.57 -8.24
C SER A 155 -18.32 -7.07 -8.55
N VAL A 156 -19.38 -6.50 -9.10
CA VAL A 156 -19.48 -5.05 -9.38
C VAL A 156 -20.78 -4.47 -8.84
N LEU A 157 -20.67 -3.34 -8.15
CA LEU A 157 -21.79 -2.52 -7.70
C LEU A 157 -22.01 -1.40 -8.72
N ILE A 158 -23.20 -1.37 -9.32
CA ILE A 158 -23.58 -0.29 -10.23
C ILE A 158 -24.12 0.87 -9.40
N SER A 159 -23.25 1.81 -9.05
CA SER A 159 -23.59 3.01 -8.26
C SER A 159 -22.52 4.09 -8.41
N SER A 160 -22.82 5.29 -7.90
CA SER A 160 -21.82 6.36 -7.77
C SER A 160 -20.92 6.09 -6.58
N ALA A 161 -19.61 6.07 -6.78
CA ALA A 161 -18.65 5.96 -5.68
C ALA A 161 -18.57 7.22 -4.79
N LEU A 162 -19.28 8.29 -5.15
CA LEU A 162 -19.46 9.47 -4.28
C LEU A 162 -20.51 9.22 -3.18
N ASP A 163 -21.33 8.17 -3.34
CA ASP A 163 -22.33 7.75 -2.38
C ASP A 163 -21.68 6.93 -1.25
N HIS A 164 -21.97 7.30 -0.01
CA HIS A 164 -21.48 6.61 1.19
C HIS A 164 -21.99 5.16 1.24
N ASP A 165 -23.29 4.97 0.98
CA ASP A 165 -23.92 3.65 1.06
C ASP A 165 -23.33 2.69 0.04
N ALA A 166 -22.94 3.20 -1.13
CA ALA A 166 -22.27 2.40 -2.16
C ALA A 166 -20.88 1.92 -1.71
N LEU A 167 -20.09 2.80 -1.07
CA LEU A 167 -18.77 2.44 -0.53
C LEU A 167 -18.89 1.44 0.62
N GLU A 168 -19.89 1.60 1.50
CA GLU A 168 -20.15 0.69 2.60
C GLU A 168 -20.61 -0.69 2.08
N GLN A 169 -21.57 -0.73 1.16
CA GLN A 169 -22.05 -1.96 0.53
C GLN A 169 -20.95 -2.72 -0.23
N ALA A 170 -20.02 -1.99 -0.85
CA ALA A 170 -18.85 -2.59 -1.50
C ALA A 170 -17.86 -3.19 -0.48
N GLY A 171 -18.06 -2.98 0.82
CA GLY A 171 -17.25 -3.55 1.88
C GLY A 171 -16.00 -2.74 2.21
N LEU A 172 -15.95 -1.44 1.87
CA LEU A 172 -14.79 -0.59 2.10
C LEU A 172 -14.36 -0.55 3.58
N SER A 173 -15.29 -0.68 4.51
CA SER A 173 -15.02 -0.74 5.96
C SER A 173 -14.11 -1.90 6.39
N LYS A 174 -13.97 -2.93 5.56
CA LYS A 174 -13.10 -4.10 5.81
C LYS A 174 -12.01 -4.27 4.75
N ALA A 175 -11.95 -3.40 3.76
CA ALA A 175 -10.99 -3.54 2.66
C ALA A 175 -9.59 -3.09 3.10
N GLY A 176 -8.57 -3.87 2.73
CA GLY A 176 -7.17 -3.50 2.94
C GLY A 176 -6.69 -2.40 2.01
N THR A 177 -7.29 -2.33 0.81
CA THR A 177 -6.94 -1.34 -0.22
C THR A 177 -8.19 -0.70 -0.84
N PHE A 178 -8.15 0.61 -1.00
CA PHE A 178 -9.07 1.36 -1.85
C PHE A 178 -8.31 1.94 -3.05
N LEU A 179 -8.87 1.77 -4.25
CA LEU A 179 -8.22 2.14 -5.49
C LEU A 179 -9.20 2.85 -6.43
N ALA A 180 -8.96 4.12 -6.74
CA ALA A 180 -9.74 4.87 -7.71
C ALA A 180 -9.03 4.91 -9.08
N LEU A 181 -9.63 4.24 -10.07
CA LEU A 181 -9.14 4.01 -11.42
C LEU A 181 -10.12 4.49 -12.50
N THR A 182 -10.78 5.63 -12.29
CA THR A 182 -11.65 6.21 -13.32
C THR A 182 -10.87 7.09 -14.29
N LYS A 183 -11.48 7.37 -15.44
CA LYS A 183 -10.95 8.34 -16.43
C LYS A 183 -10.99 9.79 -15.93
N ASN A 184 -11.67 10.06 -14.80
CA ASN A 184 -11.80 11.38 -14.23
C ASN A 184 -10.94 11.50 -12.96
N GLY A 185 -9.82 12.21 -13.07
CA GLY A 185 -8.91 12.46 -11.95
C GLY A 185 -9.54 13.22 -10.78
N GLU A 186 -10.47 14.15 -11.05
CA GLU A 186 -11.20 14.88 -10.01
C GLU A 186 -12.06 13.94 -9.18
N VAL A 187 -12.79 13.03 -9.84
CA VAL A 187 -13.58 11.99 -9.15
C VAL A 187 -12.66 11.08 -8.34
N ASN A 188 -11.52 10.67 -8.90
CA ASN A 188 -10.57 9.83 -8.17
C ASN A 188 -10.05 10.51 -6.90
N ALA A 189 -9.75 11.81 -6.97
CA ALA A 189 -9.28 12.59 -5.82
C ALA A 189 -10.38 12.74 -4.75
N VAL A 190 -11.60 13.14 -5.14
CA VAL A 190 -12.71 13.36 -4.21
C VAL A 190 -13.13 12.06 -3.51
N VAL A 191 -13.27 10.97 -4.26
CA VAL A 191 -13.66 9.68 -3.65
C VAL A 191 -12.55 9.12 -2.76
N ALA A 192 -11.27 9.31 -3.13
CA ALA A 192 -10.16 8.91 -2.29
C ALA A 192 -10.09 9.70 -0.98
N GLN A 193 -10.36 11.01 -1.02
CA GLN A 193 -10.47 11.82 0.19
C GLN A 193 -11.61 11.33 1.09
N ARG A 194 -12.78 11.05 0.50
CA ARG A 194 -13.91 10.48 1.23
C ARG A 194 -13.56 9.15 1.89
N ALA A 195 -12.89 8.25 1.16
CA ALA A 195 -12.44 6.97 1.69
C ALA A 195 -11.49 7.13 2.89
N LEU A 196 -10.57 8.10 2.85
CA LEU A 196 -9.67 8.42 3.97
C LEU A 196 -10.42 8.98 5.18
N GLU A 197 -11.38 9.88 4.98
CA GLU A 197 -12.10 10.54 6.07
C GLU A 197 -13.12 9.61 6.75
N GLU A 198 -13.85 8.82 5.97
CA GLU A 198 -14.99 8.04 6.47
C GLU A 198 -14.62 6.59 6.83
N PHE A 199 -13.70 5.95 6.08
CA PHE A 199 -13.40 4.52 6.21
C PHE A 199 -11.98 4.20 6.67
N GLN A 200 -11.04 5.12 6.44
CA GLN A 200 -9.62 5.00 6.84
C GLN A 200 -8.98 3.64 6.45
N PRO A 201 -9.15 3.15 5.20
CA PRO A 201 -8.54 1.88 4.82
C PRO A 201 -7.00 2.02 4.87
N PRO A 202 -6.25 0.94 5.17
CA PRO A 202 -4.80 1.00 5.33
C PRO A 202 -4.05 1.57 4.11
N ARG A 203 -4.65 1.48 2.93
CA ARG A 203 -4.06 1.93 1.68
C ARG A 203 -5.11 2.56 0.77
N VAL A 204 -4.87 3.81 0.38
CA VAL A 204 -5.69 4.57 -0.57
C VAL A 204 -4.83 4.99 -1.77
N ILE A 205 -5.28 4.66 -2.97
CA ILE A 205 -4.61 5.03 -4.22
C ILE A 205 -5.62 5.73 -5.13
N ALA A 206 -5.29 6.94 -5.55
CA ALA A 206 -6.08 7.71 -6.51
C ALA A 206 -5.24 7.94 -7.77
N VAL A 207 -5.53 7.21 -8.84
CA VAL A 207 -4.76 7.37 -10.08
C VAL A 207 -5.15 8.66 -10.76
N MET A 208 -4.16 9.47 -11.13
CA MET A 208 -4.40 10.69 -11.91
C MET A 208 -4.14 10.40 -13.39
N PRO A 209 -5.15 10.49 -14.26
CA PRO A 209 -4.97 10.39 -15.69
C PRO A 209 -4.05 11.52 -16.17
N THR A 210 -2.93 11.17 -16.80
CA THR A 210 -1.94 12.14 -17.30
C THR A 210 -2.47 13.05 -18.41
N ASP A 211 -3.63 12.74 -18.98
CA ASP A 211 -4.17 13.38 -20.19
C ASP A 211 -4.85 14.75 -19.94
N LYS A 212 -4.87 15.27 -18.69
CA LYS A 212 -5.39 16.61 -18.34
C LYS A 212 -4.32 17.49 -17.68
N ALA A 213 -4.32 18.79 -18.04
CA ALA A 213 -3.45 19.82 -17.49
C ALA A 213 -3.62 19.97 -15.96
N MET A 214 -2.52 20.23 -15.28
CA MET A 214 -2.22 19.70 -13.94
C MET A 214 -2.11 20.76 -12.84
N ASP A 215 -2.50 22.01 -13.08
CA ASP A 215 -2.17 23.09 -12.14
C ASP A 215 -3.25 23.49 -11.12
N ASP A 216 -4.50 23.04 -11.24
CA ASP A 216 -5.58 23.53 -10.35
C ASP A 216 -5.95 22.63 -9.16
N LEU A 217 -5.49 21.37 -9.09
CA LEU A 217 -5.91 20.43 -8.03
C LEU A 217 -4.88 20.21 -6.92
N LEU A 218 -3.63 20.65 -7.09
CA LEU A 218 -2.57 20.48 -6.09
C LEU A 218 -2.32 21.74 -5.24
N GLY A 219 -3.30 22.64 -5.16
CA GLY A 219 -3.24 23.88 -4.39
C GLY A 219 -3.70 23.80 -2.92
N GLN A 220 -4.28 22.70 -2.47
CA GLN A 220 -4.76 22.57 -1.08
C GLN A 220 -4.32 21.23 -0.49
N GLY A 221 -3.42 21.27 0.49
CA GLY A 221 -2.71 20.12 1.06
C GLY A 221 -3.56 19.07 1.81
N GLN A 222 -4.59 18.50 1.20
CA GLN A 222 -5.55 17.57 1.81
C GLN A 222 -5.36 16.09 1.43
N LEU A 223 -4.41 15.73 0.56
CA LEU A 223 -4.17 14.32 0.15
C LEU A 223 -2.80 13.79 0.59
N LYS A 224 -2.37 14.06 1.83
CA LYS A 224 -1.06 13.62 2.33
C LYS A 224 -0.92 12.09 2.47
N GLU A 225 -2.03 11.37 2.55
CA GLU A 225 -2.05 9.92 2.83
C GLU A 225 -2.34 9.06 1.60
N ALA A 226 -3.02 9.59 0.58
CA ALA A 226 -3.31 8.88 -0.66
C ALA A 226 -2.10 8.88 -1.61
N LYS A 227 -1.80 7.74 -2.24
CA LYS A 227 -0.81 7.67 -3.32
C LYS A 227 -1.44 8.10 -4.63
N ILE A 228 -0.77 9.02 -5.33
CA ILE A 228 -1.27 9.63 -6.58
C ILE A 228 -0.32 9.34 -7.74
N PRO A 229 -0.35 8.12 -8.32
CA PRO A 229 0.48 7.80 -9.47
C PRO A 229 -0.08 8.47 -10.73
N LYS A 230 0.83 8.97 -11.58
CA LYS A 230 0.50 9.40 -12.94
C LYS A 230 0.47 8.18 -13.84
N LEU A 231 -0.67 7.93 -14.49
CA LEU A 231 -0.85 6.79 -15.39
C LEU A 231 -1.81 7.18 -16.50
N SER A 232 -1.41 7.00 -17.76
CA SER A 232 -2.37 7.12 -18.87
C SER A 232 -3.24 5.88 -18.93
N LEU A 233 -4.34 5.90 -18.15
CA LEU A 233 -5.31 4.81 -18.11
C LEU A 233 -5.86 4.48 -19.50
N LYS A 234 -6.07 5.50 -20.33
CA LYS A 234 -6.54 5.31 -21.71
C LYS A 234 -5.56 4.45 -22.51
N LYS A 235 -4.27 4.82 -22.50
CA LYS A 235 -3.20 4.12 -23.23
C LYS A 235 -3.09 2.65 -22.80
N TRP A 236 -3.04 2.39 -21.49
CA TRP A 236 -2.91 1.04 -20.97
C TRP A 236 -4.15 0.18 -21.17
N ASN A 237 -5.34 0.76 -21.03
CA ASN A 237 -6.57 0.05 -21.38
C ASN A 237 -6.59 -0.33 -22.87
N THR A 238 -6.12 0.54 -23.77
CA THR A 238 -5.96 0.19 -25.19
C THR A 238 -4.95 -0.93 -25.38
N TYR A 239 -3.79 -0.89 -24.72
CA TYR A 239 -2.81 -1.97 -24.83
C TYR A 239 -3.32 -3.32 -24.35
N ILE A 240 -4.10 -3.34 -23.26
CA ILE A 240 -4.73 -4.56 -22.75
C ILE A 240 -5.73 -5.10 -23.78
N THR A 241 -6.64 -4.26 -24.27
CA THR A 241 -7.66 -4.64 -25.27
C THR A 241 -7.02 -5.13 -26.57
N ASP A 242 -5.97 -4.46 -27.04
CA ASP A 242 -5.24 -4.83 -28.27
C ASP A 242 -4.34 -6.06 -28.08
N GLY A 243 -4.18 -6.54 -26.84
CA GLY A 243 -3.28 -7.64 -26.50
C GLY A 243 -1.81 -7.32 -26.74
N GLU A 244 -1.43 -6.05 -26.58
CA GLU A 244 -0.08 -5.46 -26.64
C GLU A 244 0.57 -5.35 -25.26
N VAL A 245 0.18 -6.26 -24.35
CA VAL A 245 0.71 -6.31 -23.01
C VAL A 245 1.16 -7.71 -22.65
N ARG A 246 2.16 -7.79 -21.80
CA ARG A 246 2.61 -9.03 -21.15
C ARG A 246 2.61 -8.83 -19.65
N LEU A 247 2.06 -9.80 -18.94
CA LEU A 247 2.11 -9.84 -17.48
C LEU A 247 3.40 -10.54 -17.07
N GLY A 248 4.26 -9.83 -16.35
CA GLY A 248 5.54 -10.33 -15.87
C GLY A 248 5.65 -10.25 -14.35
N GLU A 249 6.62 -10.98 -13.82
CA GLU A 249 7.01 -10.89 -12.42
C GLU A 249 8.53 -10.83 -12.26
N THR A 250 9.01 -10.23 -11.18
CA THR A 250 10.44 -10.19 -10.84
C THR A 250 10.64 -10.12 -9.33
N TRP A 251 11.79 -10.60 -8.87
CA TRP A 251 12.20 -10.52 -7.47
C TRP A 251 13.37 -9.57 -7.33
N LEU A 252 13.31 -8.68 -6.34
CA LEU A 252 14.46 -7.86 -5.98
C LEU A 252 15.45 -8.64 -5.14
N ARG A 253 16.65 -8.81 -5.68
CA ARG A 253 17.74 -9.59 -5.07
C ARG A 253 18.77 -8.65 -4.47
N GLU A 254 19.45 -9.13 -3.43
CA GLU A 254 20.45 -8.34 -2.69
C GLU A 254 21.70 -8.03 -3.51
N SER A 255 22.10 -8.91 -4.44
CA SER A 255 23.35 -8.79 -5.19
C SER A 255 23.40 -7.56 -6.12
N ASP A 256 22.27 -7.09 -6.62
CA ASP A 256 22.19 -6.06 -7.68
C ASP A 256 21.02 -5.08 -7.48
N THR A 257 20.59 -4.88 -6.24
CA THR A 257 19.33 -4.17 -5.93
C THR A 257 19.26 -2.77 -6.56
N GLU A 258 20.32 -1.97 -6.46
CA GLU A 258 20.34 -0.59 -6.99
C GLU A 258 20.15 -0.57 -8.51
N LEU A 259 20.81 -1.48 -9.23
CA LEU A 259 20.70 -1.57 -10.67
C LEU A 259 19.31 -2.04 -11.10
N GLN A 260 18.76 -3.06 -10.43
CA GLN A 260 17.40 -3.54 -10.69
C GLN A 260 16.37 -2.42 -10.48
N GLN A 261 16.49 -1.69 -9.36
CA GLN A 261 15.62 -0.56 -9.07
C GLN A 261 15.74 0.55 -10.13
N ALA A 262 16.96 0.88 -10.54
CA ALA A 262 17.20 1.90 -11.57
C ALA A 262 16.59 1.52 -12.92
N HIS A 263 16.74 0.25 -13.34
CA HIS A 263 16.18 -0.25 -14.59
C HIS A 263 14.65 -0.23 -14.60
N LEU A 264 14.02 -0.81 -13.57
CA LEU A 264 12.57 -0.83 -13.45
C LEU A 264 12.01 0.62 -13.33
N ALA A 265 12.69 1.52 -12.61
CA ALA A 265 12.32 2.93 -12.57
C ALA A 265 12.44 3.62 -13.95
N ALA A 266 13.41 3.23 -14.77
CA ALA A 266 13.55 3.72 -16.14
C ALA A 266 12.37 3.26 -17.03
N LEU A 267 11.96 1.99 -16.94
CA LEU A 267 10.81 1.44 -17.68
C LEU A 267 9.48 2.10 -17.28
N ILE A 268 9.30 2.38 -15.98
CA ILE A 268 8.13 3.11 -15.49
C ILE A 268 8.13 4.54 -16.03
N ARG A 269 9.30 5.19 -16.04
CA ARG A 269 9.46 6.56 -16.52
C ARG A 269 9.26 6.66 -18.04
N SER A 270 9.69 5.67 -18.83
CA SER A 270 9.41 5.62 -20.27
C SER A 270 7.95 5.27 -20.58
N GLY A 271 7.22 4.75 -19.60
CA GLY A 271 5.82 4.32 -19.76
C GLY A 271 5.68 2.99 -20.48
N GLU A 272 6.73 2.18 -20.49
CA GLU A 272 6.76 0.82 -21.02
C GLU A 272 6.32 -0.22 -19.98
N MET A 273 6.43 0.10 -18.69
CA MET A 273 6.04 -0.77 -17.59
C MET A 273 5.09 -0.07 -16.62
N VAL A 274 4.12 -0.80 -16.10
CA VAL A 274 3.31 -0.41 -14.94
C VAL A 274 3.37 -1.49 -13.86
N PRO A 275 3.90 -1.20 -12.66
CA PRO A 275 3.78 -2.11 -11.53
C PRO A 275 2.30 -2.19 -11.11
N LEU A 276 1.80 -3.41 -10.96
CA LEU A 276 0.42 -3.67 -10.56
C LEU A 276 0.35 -4.03 -9.09
N LEU A 277 1.15 -5.02 -8.68
CA LEU A 277 1.15 -5.59 -7.34
C LEU A 277 2.58 -5.82 -6.84
N VAL A 278 2.76 -5.76 -5.54
CA VAL A 278 3.98 -6.18 -4.84
C VAL A 278 3.60 -7.13 -3.73
N GLU A 279 4.25 -8.29 -3.69
CA GLU A 279 4.16 -9.21 -2.57
C GLU A 279 5.39 -9.00 -1.67
N ARG A 280 5.13 -8.64 -0.42
CA ARG A 280 6.15 -8.40 0.60
C ARG A 280 5.81 -9.19 1.85
N GLU A 281 6.71 -10.05 2.28
CA GLU A 281 6.52 -10.90 3.48
C GLU A 281 5.20 -11.71 3.42
N GLY A 282 4.81 -12.18 2.23
CA GLY A 282 3.57 -12.93 1.98
C GLY A 282 2.29 -12.08 1.93
N ILE A 283 2.41 -10.75 1.97
CA ILE A 283 1.27 -9.81 1.85
C ILE A 283 1.29 -9.18 0.46
N LEU A 284 0.22 -9.41 -0.31
CA LEU A 284 0.01 -8.78 -1.61
C LEU A 284 -0.50 -7.34 -1.43
N GLN A 285 0.09 -6.39 -2.14
CA GLN A 285 -0.27 -4.98 -2.06
C GLN A 285 -0.33 -4.38 -3.46
N VAL A 286 -1.29 -3.48 -3.69
CA VAL A 286 -1.36 -2.75 -4.96
C VAL A 286 -0.20 -1.77 -5.10
N ALA A 287 0.59 -1.87 -6.17
CA ALA A 287 1.86 -1.17 -6.34
C ALA A 287 1.86 -0.11 -7.46
N ILE A 288 0.70 0.44 -7.84
CA ILE A 288 0.65 1.47 -8.90
C ILE A 288 1.41 2.73 -8.46
N GLY A 289 2.53 3.03 -9.11
CA GLY A 289 3.32 4.26 -8.92
C GLY A 289 4.81 4.06 -8.66
N ARG A 290 5.48 5.12 -8.17
CA ARG A 290 6.87 5.05 -7.70
C ARG A 290 6.89 4.56 -6.26
N GLU A 291 7.11 3.26 -6.07
CA GLU A 291 7.31 2.69 -4.74
C GLU A 291 8.79 2.57 -4.40
N SER A 292 9.13 2.69 -3.11
CA SER A 292 10.42 2.27 -2.59
C SER A 292 10.39 0.76 -2.41
N TRP A 293 10.77 0.05 -3.47
CA TRP A 293 10.90 -1.39 -3.42
C TRP A 293 12.05 -1.81 -2.50
N ARG A 294 11.95 -3.00 -1.94
CA ARG A 294 12.89 -3.57 -0.98
C ARG A 294 13.42 -4.89 -1.50
N VAL A 295 14.60 -5.26 -1.02
CA VAL A 295 15.13 -6.61 -1.23
C VAL A 295 14.11 -7.63 -0.71
N GLY A 296 13.85 -8.66 -1.51
CA GLY A 296 12.85 -9.68 -1.22
C GLY A 296 11.44 -9.37 -1.72
N ASP A 297 11.17 -8.16 -2.23
CA ASP A 297 9.88 -7.86 -2.87
C ASP A 297 9.75 -8.67 -4.17
N ARG A 298 8.59 -9.33 -4.34
CA ARG A 298 8.15 -9.87 -5.63
C ARG A 298 7.22 -8.86 -6.27
N ILE A 299 7.58 -8.38 -7.45
CA ILE A 299 6.86 -7.34 -8.17
C ILE A 299 6.15 -7.98 -9.36
N ILE A 300 4.84 -7.78 -9.45
CA ILE A 300 4.01 -8.19 -10.58
C ILE A 300 3.69 -6.93 -11.39
N TYR A 301 4.01 -6.94 -12.67
CA TYR A 301 3.93 -5.76 -13.52
C TYR A 301 3.36 -6.09 -14.90
N LEU A 302 2.84 -5.05 -15.54
CA LEU A 302 2.41 -5.08 -16.93
C LEU A 302 3.49 -4.43 -17.78
N LEU A 303 3.96 -5.11 -18.82
CA LEU A 303 4.89 -4.59 -19.80
C LEU A 303 4.17 -4.36 -21.13
N HIS A 304 4.38 -3.22 -21.76
CA HIS A 304 3.94 -2.97 -23.12
C HIS A 304 4.85 -3.73 -24.10
N ASP A 305 4.26 -4.59 -24.92
CA ASP A 305 4.95 -5.27 -26.02
C ASP A 305 4.22 -4.94 -27.33
N ALA A 306 4.87 -4.19 -28.21
CA ALA A 306 4.33 -3.78 -29.51
C ALA A 306 4.40 -4.91 -30.58
N LYS A 307 5.09 -6.03 -30.30
CA LYS A 307 5.28 -7.14 -31.25
C LYS A 307 4.07 -8.05 -31.53
N PRO A 308 2.98 -8.12 -30.73
CA PRO A 308 1.93 -9.13 -30.95
C PRO A 308 1.15 -8.90 -32.25
N LYS A 309 1.05 -7.67 -32.78
CA LYS A 309 0.30 -7.42 -34.04
C LYS A 309 0.96 -8.03 -35.29
N LEU A 310 2.29 -8.11 -35.35
CA LEU A 310 3.02 -8.58 -36.54
C LEU A 310 3.14 -10.12 -36.59
N LEU A 311 3.43 -10.76 -35.45
CA LEU A 311 3.56 -12.21 -35.37
C LEU A 311 2.19 -12.93 -35.38
N LYS A 312 1.16 -12.37 -34.74
CA LYS A 312 -0.20 -12.98 -34.73
C LYS A 312 -0.87 -13.00 -36.12
N ARG A 313 -0.53 -12.08 -37.02
CA ARG A 313 -1.03 -12.09 -38.42
C ARG A 313 -0.35 -13.14 -39.30
N LEU A 314 0.87 -13.55 -38.96
CA LEU A 314 1.65 -14.53 -39.71
C LEU A 314 1.47 -15.96 -39.18
N ALA A 315 1.11 -16.12 -37.90
CA ALA A 315 1.05 -17.43 -37.23
C ALA A 315 -0.30 -18.16 -37.30
N GLY A 316 -1.37 -17.58 -37.87
CA GLY A 316 -2.67 -18.26 -38.05
C GLY A 316 -3.30 -18.84 -36.77
N GLY A 317 -2.87 -18.38 -35.59
CA GLY A 317 -3.04 -19.09 -34.32
C GLY A 317 -4.11 -18.51 -33.41
N ILE A 318 -4.87 -19.42 -32.81
CA ILE A 318 -5.98 -19.27 -31.87
C ILE A 318 -5.62 -18.31 -30.70
N GLN A 319 -6.57 -17.44 -30.33
CA GLN A 319 -6.49 -16.55 -29.18
C GLN A 319 -6.27 -17.35 -27.89
N THR A 320 -5.11 -17.24 -27.26
CA THR A 320 -4.95 -17.51 -25.83
C THR A 320 -5.26 -16.23 -25.06
N THR A 321 -6.53 -16.02 -24.74
CA THR A 321 -7.07 -14.83 -24.05
C THR A 321 -6.63 -14.71 -22.58
N LYS A 322 -5.85 -15.67 -22.07
CA LYS A 322 -5.35 -15.66 -20.69
C LYS A 322 -3.97 -15.02 -20.68
N LEU A 323 -3.90 -13.79 -20.16
CA LEU A 323 -2.69 -13.19 -19.59
C LEU A 323 -2.25 -14.06 -18.40
N THR A 324 -1.67 -15.20 -18.71
CA THR A 324 -1.01 -16.08 -17.76
C THR A 324 0.31 -15.40 -17.38
N LEU A 325 0.74 -15.50 -16.12
CA LEU A 325 2.04 -14.98 -15.67
C LEU A 325 3.14 -15.63 -16.52
N GLU A 326 3.53 -14.97 -17.61
CA GLU A 326 4.67 -15.37 -18.39
C GLU A 326 5.88 -14.74 -17.71
N THR A 327 6.65 -15.57 -17.02
CA THR A 327 7.97 -15.19 -16.54
C THR A 327 8.79 -14.77 -17.76
N LEU A 328 8.98 -13.45 -17.94
CA LEU A 328 10.04 -12.93 -18.80
C LEU A 328 11.36 -13.60 -18.37
N PRO A 329 12.29 -13.89 -19.29
CA PRO A 329 13.61 -14.35 -18.90
C PRO A 329 14.16 -13.35 -17.88
N ALA A 330 14.41 -13.85 -16.67
CA ALA A 330 14.89 -13.08 -15.54
C ALA A 330 16.08 -12.27 -16.02
N VAL A 331 15.92 -10.94 -16.13
CA VAL A 331 16.98 -9.96 -16.37
C VAL A 331 18.01 -10.51 -17.36
N GLU A 332 17.79 -10.30 -18.66
CA GLU A 332 18.83 -10.50 -19.68
C GLU A 332 20.16 -9.99 -19.09
N GLU A 333 21.10 -10.92 -18.91
CA GLU A 333 22.37 -10.66 -18.24
C GLU A 333 22.94 -9.38 -18.80
N ILE A 334 23.23 -8.43 -17.92
CA ILE A 334 23.85 -7.16 -18.29
C ILE A 334 25.05 -7.50 -19.17
N PRO A 335 25.05 -7.18 -20.48
CA PRO A 335 26.32 -7.07 -21.15
C PRO A 335 26.96 -5.89 -20.44
N LEU A 336 28.00 -6.15 -19.65
CA LEU A 336 28.98 -5.13 -19.33
C LEU A 336 29.23 -4.40 -20.65
N ALA A 337 28.87 -3.12 -20.71
CA ALA A 337 29.49 -2.27 -21.71
C ALA A 337 30.98 -2.50 -21.49
N ALA A 338 31.61 -3.22 -22.42
CA ALA A 338 33.03 -3.48 -22.41
C ALA A 338 33.67 -2.12 -22.16
N ALA A 339 34.36 -1.98 -21.03
CA ALA A 339 35.15 -0.80 -20.75
C ALA A 339 35.97 -0.54 -22.02
N ALA A 340 35.70 0.58 -22.68
CA ALA A 340 36.52 1.03 -23.78
C ALA A 340 37.97 0.99 -23.26
N PRO A 341 38.93 0.40 -24.00
CA PRO A 341 40.29 0.27 -23.51
C PRO A 341 40.78 1.66 -23.12
N ALA A 342 41.26 1.77 -21.87
CA ALA A 342 41.76 2.99 -21.28
C ALA A 342 42.66 3.70 -22.30
N GLN A 343 42.25 4.91 -22.70
CA GLN A 343 43.15 5.81 -23.42
C GLN A 343 44.36 6.04 -22.51
N ALA A 344 45.54 5.78 -23.07
CA ALA A 344 46.81 5.97 -22.39
C ALA A 344 46.94 7.41 -21.85
N PRO A 345 47.67 7.62 -20.74
CA PRO A 345 47.84 8.95 -20.16
C PRO A 345 48.52 9.88 -21.18
N PRO A 346 48.17 11.18 -21.22
CA PRO A 346 48.82 12.11 -22.13
C PRO A 346 50.29 12.29 -21.72
N GLU A 347 51.15 12.28 -22.73
CA GLU A 347 52.59 12.46 -22.65
C GLU A 347 52.95 13.83 -22.00
N PRO A 348 53.95 13.90 -21.12
CA PRO A 348 54.31 15.16 -20.47
C PRO A 348 55.04 16.09 -21.44
N LEU A 349 54.55 17.32 -21.57
CA LEU A 349 55.18 18.41 -22.31
C LEU A 349 56.61 18.71 -21.76
N PRO A 350 57.60 18.96 -22.63
CA PRO A 350 58.95 19.32 -22.20
C PRO A 350 59.01 20.76 -21.66
N SER A 351 59.82 20.95 -20.62
CA SER A 351 60.04 22.23 -19.94
C SER A 351 61.30 22.94 -20.44
N SER A 352 61.22 24.29 -20.48
CA SER A 352 62.30 25.31 -20.55
C SER A 352 63.18 25.30 -21.82
N GLU A 353 63.63 26.41 -22.40
CA GLU A 353 64.16 27.65 -21.80
C GLU A 353 64.44 28.72 -22.88
N SER A 354 64.68 29.96 -22.42
CA SER A 354 65.34 31.11 -23.07
C SER A 354 64.49 32.25 -23.68
N ALA A 355 64.38 33.33 -22.89
CA ALA A 355 64.19 34.74 -23.30
C ALA A 355 65.53 35.31 -23.88
N PRO A 356 65.65 36.53 -24.50
CA PRO A 356 65.03 37.82 -24.10
C PRO A 356 64.60 38.85 -25.20
N THR A 357 63.59 39.68 -24.86
CA THR A 357 63.38 41.17 -24.95
C THR A 357 63.78 41.99 -26.23
N PRO A 358 63.27 43.24 -26.42
CA PRO A 358 61.96 43.68 -26.96
C PRO A 358 62.09 44.59 -28.22
N THR A 359 61.04 44.77 -29.03
CA THR A 359 61.01 45.88 -30.02
C THR A 359 59.58 46.34 -30.37
N VAL A 360 59.22 47.52 -29.83
CA VAL A 360 58.57 48.70 -30.45
C VAL A 360 57.25 48.53 -31.26
N LEU A 361 56.23 49.27 -30.78
CA LEU A 361 54.95 49.62 -31.44
C LEU A 361 55.13 50.30 -32.82
N PRO A 362 54.06 50.33 -33.64
CA PRO A 362 53.47 51.64 -33.88
C PRO A 362 51.94 51.69 -33.79
N GLU A 363 51.48 52.92 -33.52
CA GLU A 363 50.13 53.43 -33.32
C GLU A 363 49.20 53.27 -34.53
N LEU A 364 47.90 53.15 -34.25
CA LEU A 364 46.80 53.47 -35.18
C LEU A 364 46.15 54.80 -34.73
N PRO A 365 45.81 55.70 -35.66
CA PRO A 365 45.35 57.03 -35.30
C PRO A 365 43.86 57.10 -34.96
N SER A 366 43.60 58.05 -34.07
CA SER A 366 42.35 58.58 -33.55
C SER A 366 41.37 59.15 -34.57
N SER A 367 40.08 59.07 -34.27
CA SER A 367 39.15 60.18 -34.54
C SER A 367 38.07 60.29 -33.45
N ASN A 368 38.20 61.36 -32.65
CA ASN A 368 37.19 62.31 -32.13
C ASN A 368 35.76 61.79 -31.96
N GLY A 369 35.19 61.84 -30.76
CA GLY A 369 34.66 63.06 -30.14
C GLY A 369 33.14 63.07 -30.39
N GLN A 370 32.24 63.21 -29.43
CA GLN A 370 32.14 64.17 -28.34
C GLN A 370 30.98 63.73 -27.41
N THR A 371 31.17 63.94 -26.10
CA THR A 371 30.27 64.63 -25.14
C THR A 371 28.77 64.78 -25.49
N ALA A 372 27.80 64.73 -24.58
CA ALA A 372 27.77 64.63 -23.12
C ALA A 372 26.29 64.51 -22.65
N ALA A 373 26.15 64.17 -21.36
CA ALA A 373 25.18 64.69 -20.39
C ALA A 373 23.68 64.28 -20.44
N LEU A 374 23.30 63.63 -19.32
CA LEU A 374 22.04 63.66 -18.55
C LEU A 374 21.50 65.10 -18.34
N PRO A 375 20.20 65.37 -18.03
CA PRO A 375 19.60 65.03 -16.71
C PRO A 375 18.07 64.76 -16.63
N GLU A 376 17.70 64.15 -15.49
CA GLU A 376 16.52 64.28 -14.60
C GLU A 376 15.07 64.59 -15.05
N GLY A 377 14.13 63.93 -14.34
CA GLY A 377 12.73 64.35 -14.09
C GLY A 377 11.68 63.49 -14.81
N ASN A 378 10.49 63.13 -14.29
CA ASN A 378 9.76 63.47 -13.07
C ASN A 378 8.43 62.66 -13.06
N GLN A 379 7.85 62.40 -11.87
CA GLN A 379 6.41 62.18 -11.53
C GLN A 379 5.60 61.03 -12.21
N ALA A 380 5.09 60.03 -11.48
CA ALA A 380 3.94 60.00 -10.54
C ALA A 380 2.55 59.97 -11.23
N GLU A 381 1.84 58.84 -11.17
CA GLU A 381 0.36 58.83 -11.09
C GLU A 381 -0.21 57.52 -10.52
N ASN A 382 -1.30 57.70 -9.78
CA ASN A 382 -2.04 56.80 -8.90
C ASN A 382 -3.09 55.93 -9.65
N LEU A 383 -3.38 54.74 -9.09
CA LEU A 383 -4.67 53.97 -8.91
C LEU A 383 -5.96 54.31 -9.72
N PRO A 384 -7.03 53.45 -9.79
CA PRO A 384 -7.38 52.30 -8.91
C PRO A 384 -8.02 51.04 -9.58
N ILE A 385 -8.26 50.04 -8.70
CA ILE A 385 -8.96 48.74 -8.82
C ILE A 385 -10.49 48.90 -9.01
N PRO A 386 -11.19 47.95 -9.69
CA PRO A 386 -12.64 47.73 -9.51
C PRO A 386 -13.01 46.37 -8.84
N PRO A 387 -14.25 46.24 -8.30
CA PRO A 387 -14.56 45.33 -7.17
C PRO A 387 -15.31 44.04 -7.53
N THR A 388 -15.32 43.13 -6.54
CA THR A 388 -16.07 41.87 -6.38
C THR A 388 -17.60 42.06 -6.36
N PRO A 389 -18.41 41.09 -6.85
CA PRO A 389 -19.82 41.00 -6.48
C PRO A 389 -20.06 39.96 -5.38
N SER A 390 -20.93 40.36 -4.45
CA SER A 390 -21.41 39.65 -3.28
C SER A 390 -22.48 38.60 -3.58
N GLN A 391 -22.61 37.69 -2.62
CA GLN A 391 -23.64 36.67 -2.44
C GLN A 391 -25.09 37.18 -2.52
N SER A 392 -25.96 36.29 -2.99
CA SER A 392 -27.35 36.14 -2.56
C SER A 392 -27.73 34.66 -2.63
#